data_AF-A0A7J9VBT9-F1
#
_entry.id   AF-A0A7J9VBT9-F1
#
_cell.length_a   1.000
_cell.length_b   1.000
_cell.length_c   1.000
_cell.angle_alpha   90.00
_cell.angle_beta   90.00
_cell.angle_gamma   90.00
#
_symmetry.space_group_name_H-M   'P 1'
#
loop_
_entity.id
_entity.type
_entity.pdbx_description
1 polymer ?
#
loop_
_entity_poly.entity_id
_entity_poly.type
_entity_poly.pdbx_seq_one_letter_code
_entity_poly.pdbx_strand_id
1 'polypeptide(L)'
;MHQYRFLPTRTSLLGRSVITIIAGLLVSGIVTTASAGATHNADQHRKMDILFTSPNAKTNSDLAFWGDHAFVGYYTGDAQPSGGVRIFDISDPSSPQLIRDFPCDGQQNDPILWDRNGNGVADL
;
A
#
# COMPACT_ATOMS: atom_id res chain seq x y z
N MET A 1 14.81 7.64 -15.84
CA MET A 1 16.20 7.39 -16.28
C MET A 1 16.83 8.68 -16.76
N HIS A 2 17.57 9.37 -15.91
CA HIS A 2 18.44 10.50 -16.27
C HIS A 2 19.77 10.28 -15.55
N GLN A 3 20.87 10.30 -16.30
CA GLN A 3 22.23 10.05 -15.82
C GLN A 3 22.99 11.39 -15.81
N TYR A 4 23.52 11.78 -14.65
CA TYR A 4 24.41 12.93 -14.55
C TYR A 4 25.81 12.47 -14.12
N ARG A 5 26.80 12.88 -14.91
CA ARG A 5 28.22 12.54 -14.76
C ARG A 5 28.92 13.69 -14.03
N PHE A 6 29.52 13.40 -12.88
CA PHE A 6 30.40 14.35 -12.19
C PHE A 6 31.86 14.02 -12.50
N LEU A 7 32.62 15.00 -12.99
CA LEU A 7 34.08 14.98 -13.04
C LEU A 7 34.61 15.74 -11.81
N PRO A 8 35.56 15.19 -11.04
CA PRO A 8 36.18 15.92 -9.94
C PRO A 8 37.32 16.81 -10.44
N THR A 9 37.20 18.11 -10.20
CA THR A 9 38.32 19.06 -10.27
C THR A 9 39.10 18.97 -8.97
N ARG A 10 40.36 18.51 -9.03
CA ARG A 10 41.31 18.61 -7.91
C ARG A 10 41.76 20.06 -7.78
N THR A 11 41.54 20.68 -6.62
CA THR A 11 42.27 21.88 -6.21
C THR A 11 42.82 21.71 -4.80
N SER A 12 44.03 22.24 -4.65
CA SER A 12 45.06 21.92 -3.68
C SER A 12 44.85 22.56 -2.31
N LEU A 13 45.35 21.83 -1.30
CA LEU A 13 45.68 22.26 0.06
C LEU A 13 46.46 23.57 0.07
N LEU A 14 46.11 24.54 0.93
CA LEU A 14 47.04 25.38 1.70
C LEU A 14 46.25 26.42 2.52
N GLY A 15 46.44 26.45 3.85
CA GLY A 15 45.98 27.58 4.67
C GLY A 15 45.73 27.23 6.14
N ARG A 16 46.80 27.18 6.93
CA ARG A 16 46.81 26.96 8.39
C ARG A 16 46.17 28.14 9.13
N SER A 17 45.38 27.89 10.17
CA SER A 17 45.37 28.69 11.42
C SER A 17 44.68 27.93 12.55
N VAL A 18 45.31 28.00 13.72
CA VAL A 18 45.10 27.22 14.94
C VAL A 18 44.10 27.93 15.85
N ILE A 19 43.06 27.22 16.31
CA ILE A 19 42.39 27.49 17.60
C ILE A 19 42.11 26.14 18.25
N THR A 20 42.64 25.93 19.46
CA THR A 20 42.56 24.68 20.21
C THR A 20 41.53 24.83 21.36
N ILE A 21 40.78 23.75 21.59
CA ILE A 21 40.04 23.34 22.82
C ILE A 21 38.70 24.03 23.13
N ILE A 22 37.59 23.34 22.82
CA ILE A 22 36.65 22.83 23.85
C ILE A 22 36.26 21.39 23.45
N ALA A 23 36.76 20.41 24.19
CA ALA A 23 36.17 19.08 24.26
C ALA A 23 34.96 19.16 25.19
N GLY A 24 33.77 18.79 24.71
CA GLY A 24 32.60 18.61 25.58
C GLY A 24 31.28 19.00 24.94
N LEU A 25 30.72 18.11 24.12
CA LEU A 25 29.45 17.40 24.35
C LEU A 25 28.97 16.85 23.01
N LEU A 26 28.93 15.53 22.90
CA LEU A 26 28.05 14.80 21.99
C LEU A 26 26.61 15.20 22.33
N VAL A 27 26.09 16.26 21.72
CA VAL A 27 24.64 16.38 21.59
C VAL A 27 24.28 15.58 20.34
N SER A 28 23.99 14.30 20.59
CA SER A 28 23.13 13.52 19.72
C SER A 28 21.87 14.34 19.48
N GLY A 29 21.86 15.13 18.41
CA GLY A 29 20.65 15.73 17.87
C GLY A 29 19.78 14.56 17.46
N ILE A 30 18.84 14.21 18.33
CA ILE A 30 17.77 13.26 18.04
C ILE A 30 17.14 13.75 16.75
N VAL A 31 17.44 13.08 15.63
CA VAL A 31 16.64 13.20 14.43
C VAL A 31 15.31 12.59 14.81
N THR A 32 14.39 13.43 15.29
CA THR A 32 13.00 13.02 15.43
C THR A 32 12.56 12.66 14.03
N THR A 33 12.46 11.38 13.74
CA THR A 33 11.78 10.88 12.55
C THR A 33 10.32 11.31 12.71
N ALA A 34 10.00 12.53 12.29
CA ALA A 34 8.62 12.95 12.15
C ALA A 34 8.02 12.02 11.10
N SER A 35 7.26 11.02 11.55
CA SER A 35 6.50 10.17 10.66
C SER A 35 5.55 11.07 9.87
N ALA A 36 5.68 11.09 8.55
CA ALA A 36 4.68 11.73 7.72
C ALA A 36 3.33 11.03 8.00
N GLY A 37 2.36 11.77 8.53
CA GLY A 37 1.00 11.27 8.70
C GLY A 37 0.25 11.45 7.39
N ALA A 38 -0.25 10.37 6.81
CA ALA A 38 -1.28 10.44 5.79
C ALA A 38 -2.65 10.50 6.48
N THR A 39 -3.51 11.42 6.06
CA THR A 39 -4.92 11.46 6.46
C THR A 39 -5.78 11.45 5.21
N HIS A 40 -6.87 10.70 5.26
CA HIS A 40 -7.95 10.76 4.26
C HIS A 40 -9.13 11.56 4.82
N ASN A 41 -9.96 12.10 3.92
CA ASN A 41 -11.27 12.61 4.33
C ASN A 41 -12.14 11.45 4.83
N ALA A 42 -13.16 11.76 5.63
CA ALA A 42 -14.21 10.79 5.93
C ALA A 42 -14.78 10.22 4.62
N ASP A 43 -15.26 8.97 4.64
CA ASP A 43 -15.87 8.31 3.49
C ASP A 43 -16.91 9.23 2.83
N GLN A 44 -16.71 9.52 1.54
CA GLN A 44 -17.59 10.38 0.76
C GLN A 44 -18.37 9.52 -0.21
N HIS A 45 -19.65 9.28 0.10
CA HIS A 45 -20.59 8.64 -0.80
C HIS A 45 -21.71 9.60 -1.23
N ARG A 46 -22.30 9.36 -2.40
CA ARG A 46 -23.51 10.06 -2.86
C ARG A 46 -24.50 9.05 -3.38
N LYS A 47 -25.72 9.02 -2.82
CA LYS A 47 -26.76 8.05 -3.15
C LYS A 47 -26.31 6.59 -2.94
N MET A 48 -25.47 6.36 -1.93
CA MET A 48 -25.13 5.02 -1.45
C MET A 48 -25.22 5.07 0.07
N ASP A 49 -25.70 3.98 0.66
CA ASP A 49 -25.71 3.75 2.10
C ASP A 49 -24.69 2.65 2.41
N ILE A 50 -23.99 2.80 3.53
CA ILE A 50 -23.10 1.75 4.03
C ILE A 50 -23.97 0.67 4.69
N LEU A 51 -24.08 -0.49 4.04
CA LEU A 51 -24.84 -1.63 4.57
C LEU A 51 -23.99 -2.59 5.39
N PHE A 52 -22.70 -2.71 5.05
CA PHE A 52 -21.78 -3.64 5.67
C PHE A 52 -20.35 -3.08 5.66
N THR A 53 -19.60 -3.35 6.73
CA THR A 53 -18.15 -3.11 6.79
C THR A 53 -17.47 -4.41 7.18
N SER A 54 -16.70 -4.99 6.25
CA SER A 54 -15.96 -6.23 6.50
C SER A 54 -14.90 -6.00 7.59
N PRO A 55 -14.89 -6.81 8.67
CA PRO A 55 -13.79 -6.78 9.62
C PRO A 55 -12.50 -7.24 8.92
N ASN A 56 -11.57 -6.32 8.73
CA ASN A 56 -10.37 -6.53 7.93
C ASN A 56 -9.23 -5.62 8.44
N ALA A 57 -8.07 -6.19 8.77
CA ALA A 57 -6.86 -5.45 9.13
C ALA A 57 -5.95 -5.14 7.91
N LYS A 58 -6.42 -5.43 6.69
CA LYS A 58 -5.72 -5.26 5.42
C LYS A 58 -6.27 -4.03 4.68
N THR A 59 -5.48 -3.46 3.80
CA THR A 59 -5.95 -2.38 2.93
C THR A 59 -6.60 -3.00 1.69
N ASN A 60 -7.85 -2.65 1.41
CA ASN A 60 -8.55 -3.13 0.21
C ASN A 60 -8.11 -2.32 -1.02
N SER A 61 -8.08 -3.00 -2.17
CA SER A 61 -7.86 -2.42 -3.49
C SER A 61 -9.14 -2.57 -4.33
N ASP A 62 -9.02 -2.96 -5.59
CA ASP A 62 -10.10 -3.02 -6.56
C ASP A 62 -11.14 -4.12 -6.27
N LEU A 63 -12.30 -3.95 -6.89
CA LEU A 63 -13.46 -4.84 -6.81
C LEU A 63 -13.83 -5.34 -8.20
N ALA A 64 -14.20 -6.61 -8.30
CA ALA A 64 -14.87 -7.18 -9.46
C ALA A 64 -16.09 -8.02 -9.05
N PHE A 65 -17.07 -8.15 -9.95
CA PHE A 65 -18.35 -8.80 -9.64
C PHE A 65 -18.70 -9.84 -10.70
N TRP A 66 -19.28 -10.96 -10.27
CA TRP A 66 -19.81 -11.99 -11.16
C TRP A 66 -20.99 -12.73 -10.53
N GLY A 67 -22.20 -12.51 -11.07
CA GLY A 67 -23.43 -12.97 -10.41
C GLY A 67 -23.53 -12.38 -9.01
N ASP A 68 -23.80 -13.24 -8.02
CA ASP A 68 -23.90 -12.86 -6.60
C ASP A 68 -22.55 -12.92 -5.86
N HIS A 69 -21.42 -12.76 -6.57
CA HIS A 69 -20.10 -12.76 -5.96
C HIS A 69 -19.36 -11.44 -6.15
N ALA A 70 -18.72 -10.97 -5.07
CA ALA A 70 -17.76 -9.87 -5.08
C ALA A 70 -16.35 -10.38 -4.81
N PHE A 71 -15.40 -9.99 -5.65
CA PHE A 71 -13.99 -10.31 -5.58
C PHE A 71 -13.25 -9.04 -5.17
N VAL A 72 -12.63 -9.06 -4.00
CA VAL A 72 -12.04 -7.89 -3.34
C VAL A 72 -10.54 -8.09 -3.22
N GLY A 73 -9.78 -7.31 -3.98
CA GLY A 73 -8.34 -7.25 -3.83
C GLY A 73 -7.96 -6.64 -2.48
N TYR A 74 -6.83 -7.08 -1.92
CA TYR A 74 -6.26 -6.47 -0.73
C TYR A 74 -4.74 -6.56 -0.72
N TYR A 75 -4.06 -5.65 -0.02
CA TYR A 75 -2.64 -5.74 0.30
C TYR A 75 -2.37 -5.52 1.80
N THR A 76 -1.20 -5.95 2.26
CA THR A 76 -0.71 -5.85 3.63
C THR A 76 0.74 -5.41 3.65
N GLY A 77 1.09 -4.55 4.61
CA GLY A 77 2.45 -4.02 4.74
C GLY A 77 2.83 -2.97 3.70
N ASP A 78 3.86 -2.20 4.01
CA ASP A 78 4.43 -1.10 3.21
C ASP A 78 5.74 -1.49 2.52
N ALA A 79 6.62 -2.24 3.20
CA ALA A 79 7.95 -2.60 2.70
C ALA A 79 8.00 -3.91 1.89
N GLN A 80 7.16 -4.89 2.24
CA GLN A 80 7.02 -6.18 1.55
C GLN A 80 5.52 -6.46 1.37
N PRO A 81 4.91 -5.90 0.32
CA PRO A 81 3.47 -5.97 0.19
C PRO A 81 3.09 -7.40 -0.19
N SER A 82 2.41 -8.08 0.74
CA SER A 82 1.74 -9.34 0.45
C SER A 82 0.25 -9.06 0.24
N GLY A 83 -0.38 -9.83 -0.62
CA GLY A 83 -1.67 -9.49 -1.19
C GLY A 83 -2.65 -10.65 -1.20
N GLY A 84 -3.73 -10.45 -1.94
CA GLY A 84 -4.67 -11.51 -2.24
C GLY A 84 -6.00 -11.00 -2.73
N VAL A 85 -6.91 -11.96 -2.91
CA VAL A 85 -8.30 -11.72 -3.30
C VAL A 85 -9.21 -12.42 -2.30
N ARG A 86 -10.15 -11.67 -1.74
CA ARG A 86 -11.25 -12.20 -0.92
C ARG A 86 -12.50 -12.31 -1.76
N ILE A 87 -13.19 -13.43 -1.67
CA ILE A 87 -14.42 -13.70 -2.42
C ILE A 87 -15.58 -13.72 -1.43
N PHE A 88 -16.57 -12.87 -1.66
CA PHE A 88 -17.79 -12.78 -0.87
C PHE A 88 -19.01 -13.21 -1.68
N ASP A 89 -19.92 -13.94 -1.04
CA ASP A 89 -21.32 -14.04 -1.45
C ASP A 89 -21.99 -12.71 -1.07
N ILE A 90 -22.64 -12.07 -2.05
CA ILE A 90 -23.34 -10.80 -1.90
C ILE A 90 -24.83 -10.91 -2.29
N SER A 91 -25.39 -12.11 -2.30
CA SER A 91 -26.82 -12.35 -2.53
C SER A 91 -27.72 -11.59 -1.53
N ASP A 92 -27.25 -11.42 -0.29
CA ASP A 92 -27.75 -10.42 0.66
C ASP A 92 -26.70 -9.31 0.86
N PRO A 93 -26.90 -8.11 0.27
CA PRO A 93 -25.92 -7.03 0.36
C PRO A 93 -25.79 -6.43 1.76
N SER A 94 -26.76 -6.68 2.65
CA SER A 94 -26.70 -6.25 4.05
C SER A 94 -25.95 -7.23 4.95
N SER A 95 -25.75 -8.46 4.49
CA SER A 95 -25.00 -9.50 5.20
C SER A 95 -24.09 -10.33 4.28
N PRO A 96 -23.08 -9.72 3.61
CA PRO A 96 -22.15 -10.45 2.77
C PRO A 96 -21.40 -11.55 3.53
N GLN A 97 -21.24 -12.72 2.91
CA GLN A 97 -20.55 -13.87 3.53
C GLN A 97 -19.20 -14.12 2.86
N LEU A 98 -18.11 -14.16 3.64
CA LEU A 98 -16.79 -14.51 3.11
C LEU A 98 -16.75 -15.99 2.74
N ILE A 99 -16.57 -16.29 1.45
CA ILE A 99 -16.46 -17.66 0.92
C ILE A 99 -15.02 -18.13 0.96
N ARG A 100 -14.08 -17.27 0.52
CA ARG A 100 -12.65 -17.58 0.38
C ARG A 100 -11.77 -16.35 0.57
N ASP A 101 -10.56 -16.59 1.07
CA ASP A 101 -9.46 -15.62 1.14
C ASP A 101 -8.23 -16.28 0.50
N PHE A 102 -7.82 -15.81 -0.67
CA PHE A 102 -6.71 -16.35 -1.45
C PHE A 102 -5.50 -15.41 -1.36
N PRO A 103 -4.43 -15.79 -0.66
CA PRO A 103 -3.22 -14.98 -0.58
C PRO A 103 -2.42 -15.03 -1.89
N CYS A 104 -1.86 -13.88 -2.26
CA CYS A 104 -0.99 -13.72 -3.43
C CYS A 104 0.31 -13.03 -3.02
N ASP A 105 1.43 -13.43 -3.64
CA ASP A 105 2.74 -12.80 -3.45
C ASP A 105 2.91 -11.56 -4.36
N GLY A 106 1.98 -10.60 -4.26
CA GLY A 106 1.93 -9.43 -5.17
C GLY A 106 1.27 -8.18 -4.57
N GLN A 107 1.53 -7.04 -5.21
CA GLN A 107 1.19 -5.70 -4.70
C GLN A 107 0.02 -5.01 -5.41
N GLN A 108 -0.32 -5.42 -6.64
CA GLN A 108 -1.34 -4.70 -7.44
C GLN A 108 -2.75 -5.15 -7.09
N ASN A 109 -3.01 -6.45 -6.96
CA ASN A 109 -4.27 -7.00 -6.43
C ASN A 109 -5.52 -6.37 -7.07
N ASP A 110 -5.48 -6.25 -8.39
CA ASP A 110 -6.57 -5.74 -9.22
C ASP A 110 -7.30 -6.94 -9.83
N PRO A 111 -8.45 -7.38 -9.26
CA PRO A 111 -9.12 -8.59 -9.73
C PRO A 111 -9.72 -8.36 -11.12
N ILE A 112 -9.43 -9.25 -12.06
CA ILE A 112 -10.09 -9.31 -13.36
C ILE A 112 -10.77 -10.66 -13.45
N LEU A 113 -12.05 -10.67 -13.85
CA LEU A 113 -12.86 -11.87 -13.95
C LEU A 113 -13.20 -12.13 -15.41
N TRP A 114 -13.13 -13.39 -15.82
CA TRP A 114 -13.64 -13.85 -17.11
C TRP A 114 -14.12 -15.30 -16.96
N ASP A 115 -14.96 -15.76 -17.87
CA ASP A 115 -15.31 -17.18 -17.97
C ASP A 115 -14.54 -17.76 -19.17
N ARG A 116 -13.51 -18.56 -18.89
CA ARG A 116 -12.63 -19.10 -19.93
C ARG A 116 -13.27 -20.26 -20.67
N ASN A 117 -14.15 -21.03 -20.01
CA ASN A 117 -14.64 -22.31 -20.53
C ASN A 117 -16.15 -22.33 -20.83
N GLY A 118 -16.86 -21.22 -20.59
CA GLY A 118 -18.28 -21.05 -20.87
C GLY A 118 -19.21 -21.74 -19.88
N ASN A 119 -18.74 -22.08 -18.67
CA ASN A 119 -19.55 -22.78 -17.67
C ASN A 119 -20.39 -21.84 -16.79
N GLY A 120 -20.28 -20.52 -16.99
CA GLY A 120 -20.99 -19.49 -16.22
C GLY A 120 -20.34 -19.14 -14.87
N VAL A 121 -19.18 -19.72 -14.55
CA VAL A 121 -18.41 -19.46 -13.33
C VAL A 121 -17.24 -18.55 -13.66
N ALA A 122 -16.99 -17.55 -12.81
CA ALA A 122 -15.81 -16.70 -12.95
C ALA A 122 -14.53 -17.48 -12.72
N ASP A 123 -13.59 -17.33 -13.65
CA ASP A 123 -12.19 -17.69 -13.49
C ASP A 123 -11.37 -16.45 -13.08
N LEU A 124 -10.34 -16.71 -12.27
CA LEU A 124 -9.30 -15.76 -11.85
C LEU A 124 -7.97 -16.02 -12.59
#